data_AF-A0A9P5ZV33-F1
#
_entry.id   AF-A0A9P5ZV33-F1
#
_cell.length_a   1.000
_cell.length_b   1.000
_cell.length_c   1.000
_cell.angle_alpha   90.00
_cell.angle_beta   90.00
_cell.angle_gamma   90.00
#
_symmetry.space_group_name_H-M   'P 1'
#
loop_
_entity.id
_entity.type
_entity.pdbx_description
1 polymer ?
#
loop_
_entity_poly.entity_id
_entity_poly.type
_entity_poly.pdbx_seq_one_letter_code
_entity_poly.pdbx_strand_id
1 'polypeptide(L)'
;MLADETGRRQQDLARVLYALHCGIQSLKTLRETPQLQTYPASTPRVYLDCASAEEGQARIGSLKDFEPSLSVHRLIFSATLVRPSSEPERVFVKLVTRPYGEKVHKLLALHGYAPQLYGRKVVEGAPTAYVMEHLGLSWMTLYNLSKGDSSGVLRSQAVRDGIKHAIERILSILEEATVVHGDLRANNIMIKLDGQQPVLLGSDGVAVKVVDFDWAGDAGVVRYPAFRNQDIPDIKWPGLPGGLIQAQHDRELFESWWPSFSSL
;
A
#
# COMPACT_ATOMS: atom_id res chain seq x y z
N MET A 1 29.56 28.62 1.79
CA MET A 1 29.49 27.67 2.92
C MET A 1 30.75 27.84 3.73
N LEU A 2 30.65 28.23 5.01
CA LEU A 2 31.83 28.33 5.88
C LEU A 2 32.43 26.93 6.09
N ALA A 3 33.76 26.82 6.04
CA ALA A 3 34.47 25.58 6.25
C ALA A 3 34.28 25.10 7.70
N ASP A 4 34.06 23.79 7.91
CA ASP A 4 34.02 23.22 9.25
C ASP A 4 35.45 23.06 9.78
N GLU A 5 35.97 24.12 10.38
CA GLU A 5 37.31 24.15 11.00
C GLU A 5 37.41 23.20 12.21
N THR A 6 36.27 22.75 12.75
CA THR A 6 36.24 21.84 13.91
C THR A 6 36.30 20.37 13.52
N GLY A 7 36.11 20.05 12.22
CA GLY A 7 36.07 18.68 11.70
C GLY A 7 34.89 17.83 12.21
N ARG A 8 33.94 18.45 12.92
CA ARG A 8 32.88 17.76 13.65
C ARG A 8 31.89 17.10 12.71
N ARG A 9 31.53 17.77 11.62
CA ARG A 9 30.64 17.22 10.58
C ARG A 9 31.26 16.00 9.90
N GLN A 10 32.56 16.04 9.60
CA GLN A 10 33.26 14.91 8.99
C GLN A 10 33.31 13.72 9.95
N GLN A 11 33.55 13.96 11.25
CA GLN A 11 33.54 12.91 12.27
C GLN A 11 32.17 12.29 12.46
N ASP A 12 31.11 13.10 12.53
CA ASP A 12 29.74 12.59 12.70
C ASP A 12 29.30 11.80 11.46
N LEU A 13 29.62 12.27 10.25
CA LEU A 13 29.38 11.51 9.01
C LEU A 13 30.15 10.19 9.01
N ALA A 14 31.43 10.19 9.40
CA ALA A 14 32.24 8.97 9.47
C ALA A 14 31.65 7.95 10.45
N ARG A 15 31.15 8.40 11.61
CA ARG A 15 30.48 7.54 12.59
C ARG A 15 29.21 6.91 12.04
N VAL A 16 28.37 7.68 11.35
CA VAL A 16 27.14 7.16 10.72
C VAL A 16 27.48 6.15 9.63
N LEU A 17 28.44 6.46 8.76
CA LEU A 17 28.88 5.56 7.70
C LEU A 17 29.50 4.26 8.25
N TYR A 18 30.28 4.35 9.32
CA TYR A 18 30.86 3.18 9.98
C TYR A 18 29.78 2.31 10.64
N ALA A 19 28.84 2.91 11.38
CA ALA A 19 27.72 2.19 11.97
C ALA A 19 26.86 1.50 10.89
N LEU A 20 26.61 2.18 9.77
CA LEU A 20 25.91 1.61 8.61
C LEU A 20 26.70 0.45 8.00
N HIS A 21 28.02 0.60 7.82
CA HIS A 21 28.88 -0.48 7.31
C HIS A 21 28.84 -1.72 8.22
N CYS A 22 29.03 -1.52 9.53
CA CYS A 22 28.93 -2.60 10.51
C CYS A 22 27.57 -3.29 10.46
N GLY A 23 26.49 -2.51 10.42
CA GLY A 23 25.13 -3.04 10.27
C GLY A 23 24.97 -3.89 9.00
N ILE A 24 25.46 -3.42 7.86
CA ILE A 24 25.42 -4.16 6.58
C ILE A 24 26.21 -5.48 6.70
N GLN A 25 27.39 -5.48 7.31
CA GLN A 25 28.18 -6.70 7.48
C GLN A 25 27.48 -7.71 8.40
N SER A 26 26.96 -7.27 9.55
CA SER A 26 26.18 -8.12 10.44
C SER A 26 24.97 -8.74 9.74
N LEU A 27 24.28 -7.98 8.89
CA LEU A 27 23.16 -8.47 8.09
C LEU A 27 23.60 -9.51 7.05
N LYS A 28 24.80 -9.40 6.47
CA LYS A 28 25.35 -10.42 5.55
C LYS A 28 25.65 -11.72 6.28
N THR A 29 26.30 -11.66 7.44
CA THR A 29 26.63 -12.85 8.25
C THR A 29 25.37 -13.58 8.76
N LEU A 30 24.33 -12.84 9.12
CA LEU A 30 23.03 -13.42 9.52
C LEU A 30 22.34 -14.21 8.40
N ARG A 31 22.60 -13.90 7.11
CA ARG A 31 22.04 -14.65 5.98
C ARG A 31 22.65 -16.04 5.82
N GLU A 32 23.84 -16.27 6.40
CA GLU A 32 24.63 -17.48 6.21
C GLU A 32 24.40 -18.51 7.33
N THR A 33 23.76 -18.12 8.44
CA THR A 33 23.62 -18.96 9.64
C THR A 33 22.15 -19.25 9.97
N PRO A 34 21.66 -20.49 9.80
CA PRO A 34 20.30 -20.85 10.19
C PRO A 34 20.27 -21.20 11.69
N GLN A 35 19.72 -20.33 12.53
CA GLN A 35 19.35 -20.69 13.89
C GLN A 35 17.98 -20.10 14.28
N LEU A 36 17.18 -20.93 14.96
CA LEU A 36 16.02 -20.53 15.75
C LEU A 36 16.52 -19.60 16.88
N GLN A 37 16.58 -18.30 16.59
CA GLN A 37 16.94 -17.29 17.59
C GLN A 37 15.70 -16.50 17.97
N THR A 38 15.34 -16.57 19.25
CA THR A 38 14.59 -15.50 19.91
C THR A 38 15.44 -14.25 19.85
N TYR A 39 15.13 -13.38 18.89
CA TYR A 39 15.86 -12.14 18.70
C TYR A 39 15.42 -11.11 19.73
N PRO A 40 16.34 -10.35 20.34
CA PRO A 40 16.00 -9.22 21.19
C PRO A 40 15.07 -8.20 20.50
N ALA A 41 14.35 -7.43 21.32
CA ALA A 41 13.62 -6.26 20.85
C ALA A 41 14.59 -5.31 20.12
N SER A 42 14.11 -4.66 19.05
CA SER A 42 14.89 -3.72 18.22
C SER A 42 16.03 -4.32 17.40
N THR A 43 16.21 -5.65 17.38
CA THR A 43 17.13 -6.26 16.41
C THR A 43 16.55 -6.11 14.99
N PRO A 44 17.32 -5.64 13.99
CA PRO A 44 16.86 -5.58 12.60
C PRO A 44 16.43 -6.96 12.09
N ARG A 45 15.37 -7.02 11.26
CA ARG A 45 14.91 -8.25 10.62
C ARG A 45 14.99 -8.13 9.11
N VAL A 46 15.34 -9.23 8.46
CA VAL A 46 15.41 -9.32 7.00
C VAL A 46 14.30 -10.25 6.51
N TYR A 47 13.51 -9.76 5.57
CA TYR A 47 12.48 -10.55 4.90
C TYR A 47 13.10 -11.12 3.62
N LEU A 48 13.58 -12.36 3.67
CA LEU A 48 14.27 -13.02 2.55
C LEU A 48 13.33 -13.88 1.70
N ASP A 49 12.14 -14.15 2.19
CA ASP A 49 11.14 -14.99 1.55
C ASP A 49 9.73 -14.44 1.75
N CYS A 50 8.81 -14.99 0.96
CA CYS A 50 7.39 -14.75 1.09
C CYS A 50 6.71 -16.10 1.28
N ALA A 51 5.75 -16.18 2.20
CA ALA A 51 4.91 -17.34 2.41
C ALA A 51 3.47 -17.02 2.01
N SER A 52 2.73 -18.05 1.60
CA SER A 52 1.29 -17.92 1.34
C SER A 52 0.59 -17.35 2.57
N ALA A 53 -0.36 -16.46 2.31
CA ALA A 53 -1.23 -15.92 3.33
C ALA A 53 -2.34 -16.91 3.73
N GLU A 54 -2.38 -18.11 3.13
CA GLU A 54 -3.28 -19.21 3.49
C GLU A 54 -2.70 -20.12 4.59
N GLU A 55 -3.56 -20.96 5.18
CA GLU A 55 -3.16 -21.96 6.17
C GLU A 55 -2.07 -22.88 5.61
N GLY A 56 -0.98 -23.02 6.36
CA GLY A 56 0.19 -23.81 5.97
C GLY A 56 1.43 -23.00 5.53
N GLN A 57 1.32 -21.68 5.30
CA GLN A 57 2.45 -20.77 5.02
C GLN A 57 3.48 -21.34 4.03
N ALA A 58 3.01 -22.02 2.97
CA ALA A 58 3.91 -22.58 1.98
C ALA A 58 4.76 -21.46 1.38
N ARG A 59 6.07 -21.68 1.30
CA ARG A 59 7.01 -20.70 0.74
C ARG A 59 6.66 -20.45 -0.74
N ILE A 60 6.33 -19.22 -1.08
CA ILE A 60 6.02 -18.78 -2.45
C ILE A 60 7.31 -18.58 -3.23
N GLY A 61 8.30 -17.93 -2.61
CA GLY A 61 9.53 -17.55 -3.30
C GLY A 61 10.50 -16.80 -2.39
N SER A 62 11.57 -16.29 -3.00
CA SER A 62 12.59 -15.49 -2.32
C SER A 62 12.51 -14.03 -2.76
N LEU A 63 12.72 -13.11 -1.82
CA LEU A 63 12.74 -11.68 -2.07
C LEU A 63 14.19 -11.18 -2.19
N LYS A 64 14.46 -10.40 -3.25
CA LYS A 64 15.79 -9.81 -3.54
C LYS A 64 15.63 -8.36 -4.00
N ASP A 65 16.76 -7.66 -4.15
CA ASP A 65 16.84 -6.34 -4.81
C ASP A 65 15.85 -5.30 -4.26
N PHE A 66 15.90 -5.09 -2.94
CA PHE A 66 15.01 -4.15 -2.27
C PHE A 66 15.38 -2.71 -2.61
N GLU A 67 14.38 -1.95 -3.08
CA GLU A 67 14.47 -0.53 -3.36
C GLU A 67 13.48 0.22 -2.45
N PRO A 68 13.93 1.17 -1.61
CA PRO A 68 13.03 1.94 -0.77
C PRO A 68 12.14 2.85 -1.63
N SER A 69 10.89 3.05 -1.20
CA SER A 69 10.10 4.15 -1.74
C SER A 69 10.71 5.50 -1.37
N LEU A 70 10.53 6.51 -2.21
CA LEU A 70 10.89 7.90 -1.92
C LEU A 70 10.11 8.46 -0.71
N SER A 71 9.03 7.80 -0.28
CA SER A 71 8.29 8.16 0.94
C SER A 71 8.97 7.60 2.19
N VAL A 72 9.89 8.37 2.77
CA VAL A 72 10.65 8.00 3.99
C VAL A 72 9.80 7.70 5.24
N HIS A 73 8.51 8.04 5.24
CA HIS A 73 7.59 7.81 6.36
C HIS A 73 6.74 6.54 6.22
N ARG A 74 6.75 5.89 5.05
CA ARG A 74 5.99 4.67 4.81
C ARG A 74 7.00 3.53 4.70
N LEU A 75 6.81 2.47 5.49
CA LEU A 75 7.66 1.26 5.45
C LEU A 75 7.30 0.41 4.21
N ILE A 76 7.52 0.98 3.03
CA ILE A 76 7.15 0.42 1.73
C ILE A 76 8.38 0.34 0.81
N PHE A 77 8.47 -0.76 0.08
CA PHE A 77 9.62 -1.11 -0.74
C PHE A 77 9.15 -1.73 -2.05
N SER A 78 9.93 -1.57 -3.11
CA SER A 78 9.91 -2.51 -4.23
C SER A 78 10.92 -3.63 -3.95
N ALA A 79 10.64 -4.83 -4.45
CA ALA A 79 11.58 -5.94 -4.44
C ALA A 79 11.38 -6.81 -5.67
N THR A 80 12.28 -7.77 -5.89
CA THR A 80 12.14 -8.84 -6.88
C THR A 80 11.72 -10.13 -6.18
N LEU A 81 10.58 -10.71 -6.56
CA LEU A 81 10.15 -12.03 -6.12
C LEU A 81 10.59 -13.09 -7.12
N VAL A 82 11.41 -14.03 -6.66
CA VAL A 82 11.90 -15.16 -7.45
C VAL A 82 11.18 -16.43 -7.01
N ARG A 83 10.44 -17.05 -7.93
CA ARG A 83 9.77 -18.35 -7.73
C ARG A 83 10.54 -19.47 -8.45
N PRO A 84 10.48 -20.72 -7.97
CA PRO A 84 11.23 -21.83 -8.58
C PRO A 84 10.93 -22.10 -10.06
N SER A 85 9.77 -21.70 -10.56
CA SER A 85 9.31 -22.00 -11.93
C SER A 85 8.59 -20.82 -12.57
N SER A 86 9.00 -19.59 -12.24
CA SER A 86 8.47 -18.38 -12.87
C SER A 86 9.59 -17.36 -13.07
N GLU A 87 9.42 -16.51 -14.09
CA GLU A 87 10.29 -15.36 -14.26
C GLU A 87 10.27 -14.49 -12.99
N PRO A 88 11.42 -13.89 -12.60
CA PRO A 88 11.47 -12.92 -11.53
C PRO A 88 10.51 -11.77 -11.81
N GLU A 89 9.68 -11.42 -10.83
CA GLU A 89 8.73 -10.32 -10.96
C GLU A 89 9.02 -9.22 -9.94
N ARG A 90 8.77 -7.98 -10.34
CA ARG A 90 8.81 -6.85 -9.41
C ARG A 90 7.55 -6.88 -8.54
N VAL A 91 7.73 -6.74 -7.23
CA VAL A 91 6.68 -6.78 -6.22
C VAL A 91 6.74 -5.54 -5.33
N PHE A 92 5.60 -5.21 -4.74
CA PHE A 92 5.48 -4.20 -3.70
C PHE A 92 5.46 -4.88 -2.33
N VAL A 93 6.28 -4.39 -1.41
CA VAL A 93 6.39 -4.92 -0.05
C VAL A 93 6.01 -3.83 0.95
N LYS A 94 4.97 -4.09 1.76
CA LYS A 94 4.54 -3.19 2.83
C LYS A 94 4.81 -3.85 4.18
N LEU A 95 5.55 -3.18 5.05
CA LEU A 95 5.73 -3.60 6.43
C LEU A 95 4.64 -2.98 7.32
N VAL A 96 3.88 -3.81 8.01
CA VAL A 96 2.74 -3.39 8.81
C VAL A 96 2.90 -3.87 10.24
N THR A 97 2.79 -2.94 11.21
CA THR A 97 2.91 -3.23 12.65
C THR A 97 1.58 -3.43 13.36
N ARG A 98 0.47 -3.20 12.67
CA ARG A 98 -0.90 -3.28 13.16
C ARG A 98 -1.68 -4.34 12.37
N PRO A 99 -2.89 -4.73 12.81
CA PRO A 99 -3.78 -5.53 11.98
C PRO A 99 -3.93 -4.89 10.59
N TYR A 100 -3.79 -5.70 9.55
CA TYR A 100 -3.94 -5.30 8.16
C TYR A 100 -5.22 -5.91 7.62
N GLY A 101 -5.96 -5.18 6.78
CA GLY A 101 -7.21 -5.63 6.18
C GLY A 101 -7.01 -6.69 5.08
N GLU A 102 -6.33 -7.79 5.41
CA GLU A 102 -5.97 -8.86 4.49
C GLU A 102 -7.20 -9.48 3.81
N LYS A 103 -8.27 -9.73 4.59
CA LYS A 103 -9.55 -10.25 4.10
C LYS A 103 -10.14 -9.35 3.01
N VAL A 104 -10.18 -8.05 3.27
CA VAL A 104 -10.77 -7.05 2.36
C VAL A 104 -9.90 -6.87 1.12
N HIS A 105 -8.57 -6.86 1.29
CA HIS A 105 -7.62 -6.82 0.18
C HIS A 105 -7.82 -8.02 -0.74
N LYS A 106 -7.81 -9.26 -0.21
CA LYS A 106 -8.02 -10.47 -1.00
C LYS A 106 -9.37 -10.47 -1.71
N LEU A 107 -10.43 -10.03 -1.03
CA LEU A 107 -11.76 -9.90 -1.63
C LEU A 107 -11.74 -8.98 -2.85
N LEU A 108 -11.24 -7.75 -2.72
CA LEU A 108 -11.18 -6.83 -3.86
C LEU A 108 -10.21 -7.31 -4.95
N ALA A 109 -9.11 -7.98 -4.59
CA ALA A 109 -8.16 -8.55 -5.54
C ALA A 109 -8.81 -9.67 -6.38
N LEU A 110 -9.63 -10.52 -5.76
CA LEU A 110 -10.41 -11.56 -6.43
C LEU A 110 -11.35 -10.98 -7.49
N HIS A 111 -11.96 -9.83 -7.20
CA HIS A 111 -12.81 -9.11 -8.15
C HIS A 111 -12.03 -8.19 -9.12
N GLY A 112 -10.70 -8.22 -9.08
CA GLY A 112 -9.85 -7.41 -9.95
C GLY A 112 -9.72 -5.94 -9.53
N TYR A 113 -10.28 -5.53 -8.40
CA TYR A 113 -10.27 -4.16 -7.88
C TYR A 113 -9.19 -3.86 -6.85
N ALA A 114 -8.29 -4.79 -6.55
CA ALA A 114 -7.08 -4.51 -5.76
C ALA A 114 -5.86 -5.22 -6.38
N PRO A 115 -4.63 -4.79 -6.06
CA PRO A 115 -3.43 -5.52 -6.42
C PRO A 115 -3.52 -6.96 -5.93
N GLN A 116 -2.92 -7.91 -6.64
CA GLN A 116 -2.87 -9.27 -6.11
C GLN A 116 -2.03 -9.33 -4.83
N LEU A 117 -2.59 -9.85 -3.73
CA LEU A 117 -1.84 -10.11 -2.52
C LEU A 117 -1.22 -11.50 -2.61
N TYR A 118 0.07 -11.57 -2.93
CA TYR A 118 0.77 -12.83 -3.07
C TYR A 118 0.92 -13.55 -1.74
N GLY A 119 1.28 -12.82 -0.69
CA GLY A 119 1.48 -13.45 0.60
C GLY A 119 2.01 -12.51 1.67
N ARG A 120 2.45 -13.11 2.78
CA ARG A 120 3.06 -12.38 3.88
C ARG A 120 4.18 -13.15 4.54
N LYS A 121 5.08 -12.44 5.20
CA LYS A 121 6.06 -13.00 6.11
C LYS A 121 5.87 -12.41 7.49
N VAL A 122 5.57 -13.28 8.44
CA VAL A 122 5.51 -12.93 9.86
C VAL A 122 6.84 -13.31 10.48
N VAL A 123 7.44 -12.36 11.18
CA VAL A 123 8.64 -12.58 11.99
C VAL A 123 8.34 -12.07 13.38
N GLU A 124 8.55 -12.90 14.40
CA GLU A 124 8.25 -12.54 15.78
C GLU A 124 9.02 -11.28 16.21
N GLY A 125 8.30 -10.38 16.88
CA GLY A 125 8.83 -9.09 17.33
C GLY A 125 9.12 -8.09 16.20
N ALA A 126 8.61 -8.32 15.00
CA ALA A 126 8.82 -7.48 13.83
C ALA A 126 7.50 -7.10 13.15
N PRO A 127 7.48 -6.02 12.33
CA PRO A 127 6.38 -5.80 11.40
C PRO A 127 6.11 -7.03 10.53
N THR A 128 4.86 -7.24 10.13
CA THR A 128 4.54 -8.24 9.11
C THR A 128 4.82 -7.66 7.73
N ALA A 129 5.57 -8.37 6.90
CA ALA A 129 5.77 -7.98 5.50
C ALA A 129 4.68 -8.56 4.63
N TYR A 130 3.85 -7.71 4.01
CA TYR A 130 2.89 -8.10 2.98
C TYR A 130 3.51 -7.87 1.60
N VAL A 131 3.46 -8.89 0.76
CA VAL A 131 4.02 -8.89 -0.60
C VAL A 131 2.87 -8.95 -1.59
N MET A 132 2.80 -7.97 -2.48
CA MET A 132 1.70 -7.79 -3.42
C MET A 132 2.18 -7.34 -4.80
N GLU A 133 1.29 -7.40 -5.78
CA GLU A 133 1.50 -6.91 -7.14
C GLU A 133 2.06 -5.48 -7.13
N HIS A 134 3.11 -5.26 -7.93
CA HIS A 134 3.68 -3.92 -8.10
C HIS A 134 2.93 -3.16 -9.20
N LEU A 135 2.13 -2.17 -8.80
CA LEU A 135 1.52 -1.23 -9.73
C LEU A 135 2.59 -0.26 -10.27
N GLY A 136 3.03 -0.48 -11.51
CA GLY A 136 4.07 0.31 -12.17
C GLY A 136 3.66 1.76 -12.51
N LEU A 137 4.52 2.46 -13.25
CA LEU A 137 4.35 3.90 -13.59
C LEU A 137 3.09 4.22 -14.40
N SER A 138 2.48 3.22 -15.03
CA SER A 138 1.19 3.36 -15.72
C SER A 138 0.00 3.48 -14.77
N TRP A 139 0.19 3.31 -13.46
CA TRP A 139 -0.87 3.49 -12.48
C TRP A 139 -0.71 4.82 -11.75
N MET A 140 -1.81 5.57 -11.65
CA MET A 140 -1.84 6.87 -10.98
C MET A 140 -3.02 6.95 -10.02
N THR A 141 -2.85 7.54 -8.85
CA THR A 141 -3.98 7.81 -7.95
C THR A 141 -4.92 8.82 -8.57
N LEU A 142 -6.23 8.72 -8.29
CA LEU A 142 -7.20 9.71 -8.76
C LEU A 142 -6.85 11.11 -8.25
N TYR A 143 -6.32 11.23 -7.03
CA TYR A 143 -5.83 12.50 -6.51
C TYR A 143 -4.70 13.12 -7.35
N ASN A 144 -3.69 12.32 -7.75
CA ASN A 144 -2.62 12.84 -8.59
C ASN A 144 -3.13 13.16 -9.99
N LEU A 145 -4.06 12.37 -10.52
CA LEU A 145 -4.69 12.62 -11.81
C LEU A 145 -5.45 13.95 -11.82
N SER A 146 -6.14 14.28 -10.72
CA SER A 146 -6.91 15.53 -10.60
C SER A 146 -6.04 16.78 -10.42
N LYS A 147 -4.79 16.62 -9.97
CA LYS A 147 -3.84 17.73 -9.75
C LYS A 147 -2.79 17.89 -10.86
N GLY A 148 -2.55 16.85 -11.65
CA GLY A 148 -1.47 16.83 -12.64
C GLY A 148 -1.88 17.25 -14.05
N ASP A 149 -0.90 17.27 -14.95
CA ASP A 149 -1.08 17.62 -16.38
C ASP A 149 -2.01 16.66 -17.13
N SER A 150 -2.22 15.45 -16.58
CA SER A 150 -3.16 14.45 -17.11
C SER A 150 -4.62 14.70 -16.70
N SER A 151 -4.92 15.75 -15.95
CA SER A 151 -6.29 16.13 -15.55
C SER A 151 -7.23 16.35 -16.74
N GLY A 152 -6.70 16.69 -17.92
CA GLY A 152 -7.50 16.83 -19.16
C GLY A 152 -8.32 15.59 -19.51
N VAL A 153 -7.89 14.40 -19.06
CA VAL A 153 -8.63 13.13 -19.18
C VAL A 153 -9.99 13.17 -18.49
N LEU A 154 -10.08 13.87 -17.35
CA LEU A 154 -11.30 13.93 -16.53
C LEU A 154 -12.40 14.77 -17.19
N ARG A 155 -12.09 15.55 -18.24
CA ARG A 155 -13.10 16.27 -19.03
C ARG A 155 -14.03 15.34 -19.80
N SER A 156 -13.61 14.10 -20.06
CA SER A 156 -14.45 13.11 -20.71
C SER A 156 -15.51 12.59 -19.74
N GLN A 157 -16.79 12.84 -20.05
CA GLN A 157 -17.91 12.32 -19.26
C GLN A 157 -17.88 10.79 -19.18
N ALA A 158 -17.56 10.11 -20.28
CA ALA A 158 -17.47 8.65 -20.32
C ALA A 158 -16.40 8.11 -19.36
N VAL A 159 -15.27 8.80 -19.20
CA VAL A 159 -14.23 8.41 -18.25
C VAL A 159 -14.71 8.61 -16.81
N ARG A 160 -15.33 9.75 -16.50
CA ARG A 160 -15.89 10.02 -15.16
C ARG A 160 -16.96 9.00 -14.79
N ASP A 161 -17.84 8.67 -15.72
CA ASP A 161 -18.89 7.68 -15.53
C ASP A 161 -18.30 6.27 -15.34
N GLY A 162 -17.27 5.92 -16.10
CA GLY A 162 -16.55 4.65 -15.94
C GLY A 162 -15.86 4.55 -14.57
N ILE A 163 -15.22 5.62 -14.10
CA ILE A 163 -14.61 5.65 -12.76
C ILE A 163 -15.69 5.51 -11.69
N LYS A 164 -16.78 6.28 -11.80
CA LYS A 164 -17.89 6.21 -10.85
C LYS A 164 -18.47 4.79 -10.80
N HIS A 165 -18.74 4.19 -11.96
CA HIS A 165 -19.30 2.85 -12.05
C HIS A 165 -18.38 1.81 -11.39
N ALA A 166 -17.06 1.89 -11.61
CA ALA A 166 -16.10 1.01 -10.96
C ALA A 166 -16.11 1.16 -9.43
N ILE A 167 -16.16 2.39 -8.91
CA ILE A 167 -16.22 2.65 -7.46
C ILE A 167 -17.55 2.18 -6.86
N GLU A 168 -18.67 2.40 -7.53
CA GLU A 168 -19.98 1.90 -7.10
C GLU A 168 -19.99 0.37 -6.99
N ARG A 169 -19.35 -0.33 -7.94
CA ARG A 169 -19.20 -1.80 -7.87
C ARG A 169 -18.31 -2.24 -6.71
N ILE A 170 -17.23 -1.52 -6.45
CA ILE A 170 -16.38 -1.75 -5.27
C ILE A 170 -17.20 -1.61 -3.98
N LEU A 171 -18.00 -0.54 -3.87
CA LEU A 171 -18.87 -0.31 -2.72
C LEU A 171 -19.88 -1.45 -2.55
N SER A 172 -20.56 -1.88 -3.63
CA SER A 172 -21.46 -3.04 -3.58
C SER A 172 -20.77 -4.30 -3.06
N ILE A 173 -19.56 -4.61 -3.54
CA ILE A 173 -18.79 -5.79 -3.08
C ILE A 173 -18.50 -5.71 -1.58
N LEU A 174 -18.08 -4.53 -1.09
CA LEU A 174 -17.79 -4.32 0.33
C LEU A 174 -19.05 -4.47 1.20
N GLU A 175 -20.15 -3.84 0.76
CA GLU A 175 -21.45 -3.88 1.44
C GLU A 175 -22.02 -5.30 1.50
N GLU A 176 -22.04 -6.03 0.38
CA GLU A 176 -22.51 -7.42 0.29
C GLU A 176 -21.70 -8.37 1.19
N ALA A 177 -20.38 -8.15 1.29
CA ALA A 177 -19.50 -8.94 2.14
C ALA A 177 -19.46 -8.45 3.60
N THR A 178 -20.20 -7.39 3.97
CA THR A 178 -20.23 -6.78 5.30
C THR A 178 -18.85 -6.36 5.82
N VAL A 179 -18.00 -5.89 4.91
CA VAL A 179 -16.65 -5.40 5.22
C VAL A 179 -16.50 -3.94 4.78
N VAL A 180 -15.46 -3.28 5.29
CA VAL A 180 -15.15 -1.87 4.98
C VAL A 180 -13.69 -1.73 4.63
N HIS A 181 -13.38 -0.80 3.73
CA HIS A 181 -12.04 -0.28 3.50
C HIS A 181 -11.65 0.74 4.57
N GLY A 182 -12.58 1.64 4.92
CA GLY A 182 -12.41 2.67 5.94
C GLY A 182 -11.69 3.93 5.45
N ASP A 183 -10.82 3.85 4.45
CA ASP A 183 -10.12 5.00 3.86
C ASP A 183 -10.35 5.16 2.35
N LEU A 184 -11.58 4.92 1.86
CA LEU A 184 -11.90 4.91 0.43
C LEU A 184 -11.95 6.33 -0.19
N ARG A 185 -10.77 6.92 -0.40
CA ARG A 185 -10.57 8.26 -0.97
C ARG A 185 -9.83 8.21 -2.30
N ALA A 186 -9.86 9.31 -3.04
CA ALA A 186 -9.12 9.47 -4.31
C ALA A 186 -7.61 9.18 -4.21
N ASN A 187 -7.00 9.30 -3.02
CA ASN A 187 -5.59 8.94 -2.77
C ASN A 187 -5.34 7.43 -2.81
N ASN A 188 -6.36 6.64 -2.49
CA ASN A 188 -6.29 5.20 -2.32
C ASN A 188 -6.99 4.44 -3.47
N ILE A 189 -7.36 5.17 -4.53
CA ILE A 189 -7.92 4.63 -5.76
C ILE A 189 -6.97 4.99 -6.89
N MET A 190 -6.48 3.98 -7.59
CA MET A 190 -5.58 4.11 -8.72
C MET A 190 -6.28 3.73 -10.02
N ILE A 191 -5.92 4.42 -11.10
CA ILE A 191 -6.37 4.14 -12.46
C ILE A 191 -5.17 3.82 -13.35
N LYS A 192 -5.34 2.87 -14.27
CA LYS A 192 -4.32 2.55 -15.26
C LYS A 192 -4.42 3.49 -16.47
N LEU A 193 -3.28 4.04 -16.86
CA LEU A 193 -3.11 4.90 -18.02
C LEU A 193 -2.20 4.21 -19.06
N ASP A 194 -2.52 4.40 -20.33
CA ASP A 194 -1.63 4.19 -21.46
C ASP A 194 -1.28 5.57 -22.04
N GLY A 195 -0.04 6.01 -21.79
CA GLY A 195 0.34 7.41 -21.95
C GLY A 195 -0.51 8.33 -21.08
N GLN A 196 -1.29 9.21 -21.71
CA GLN A 196 -2.23 10.11 -21.02
C GLN A 196 -3.69 9.65 -21.13
N GLN A 197 -3.98 8.42 -21.56
CA GLN A 197 -5.36 7.95 -21.72
C GLN A 197 -5.68 6.80 -20.77
N PRO A 198 -6.86 6.75 -20.15
CA PRO A 198 -7.29 5.61 -19.35
C PRO A 198 -7.33 4.33 -20.18
N VAL A 199 -6.82 3.24 -19.60
CA VAL A 199 -7.03 1.92 -20.18
C VAL A 199 -8.46 1.49 -19.90
N LEU A 200 -9.24 1.32 -20.97
CA LEU A 200 -10.61 0.82 -20.90
C LEU A 200 -10.63 -0.71 -20.87
N LEU A 201 -11.41 -1.29 -19.95
CA LEU A 201 -11.63 -2.72 -19.82
C LEU A 201 -13.05 -3.06 -20.25
N GLY A 202 -13.20 -3.58 -21.47
CA GLY A 202 -14.47 -4.10 -21.98
C GLY A 202 -15.66 -3.16 -21.77
N SER A 203 -16.79 -3.70 -21.33
CA SER A 203 -18.01 -2.95 -21.01
C SER A 203 -17.98 -2.24 -19.64
N ASP A 204 -17.01 -2.55 -18.78
CA ASP A 204 -16.99 -2.16 -17.36
C ASP A 204 -16.31 -0.81 -17.10
N GLY A 205 -15.81 -0.13 -18.13
CA GLY A 205 -15.23 1.21 -18.01
C GLY A 205 -13.70 1.17 -17.88
N VAL A 206 -13.16 1.79 -16.84
CA VAL A 206 -11.70 2.01 -16.67
C VAL A 206 -11.06 0.98 -15.72
N ALA A 207 -9.78 0.66 -15.94
CA ALA A 207 -9.02 -0.19 -15.02
C ALA A 207 -8.73 0.53 -13.69
N VAL A 208 -9.39 0.12 -12.60
CA VAL A 208 -9.27 0.70 -11.26
C VAL A 208 -8.72 -0.30 -10.24
N LYS A 209 -7.88 0.17 -9.32
CA LYS A 209 -7.35 -0.58 -8.19
C LYS A 209 -7.43 0.23 -6.90
N VAL A 210 -7.99 -0.35 -5.84
CA VAL A 210 -7.98 0.14 -4.46
C VAL A 210 -6.70 -0.31 -3.78
N VAL A 211 -6.08 0.61 -3.04
CA VAL A 211 -4.85 0.37 -2.28
C VAL A 211 -4.99 0.89 -0.85
N ASP A 212 -4.04 0.53 0.02
CA ASP A 212 -3.95 1.03 1.41
C ASP A 212 -5.04 0.52 2.39
N PHE A 213 -5.09 -0.79 2.58
CA PHE A 213 -6.03 -1.52 3.45
C PHE A 213 -5.71 -1.47 4.96
N ASP A 214 -5.05 -0.42 5.46
CA ASP A 214 -4.63 -0.36 6.87
C ASP A 214 -5.80 -0.21 7.86
N TRP A 215 -6.94 0.31 7.40
CA TRP A 215 -8.14 0.51 8.22
C TRP A 215 -9.24 -0.51 7.92
N ALA A 216 -8.98 -1.40 6.96
CA ALA A 216 -9.98 -2.28 6.41
C ALA A 216 -10.21 -3.51 7.29
N GLY A 217 -11.44 -4.01 7.28
CA GLY A 217 -11.85 -5.22 8.01
C GLY A 217 -13.36 -5.34 8.09
N ASP A 218 -13.83 -6.09 9.09
CA ASP A 218 -15.28 -6.30 9.27
C ASP A 218 -15.98 -5.01 9.74
N ALA A 219 -17.10 -4.70 9.09
CA ALA A 219 -17.90 -3.53 9.43
C ALA A 219 -18.39 -3.60 10.89
N GLY A 220 -18.31 -2.49 11.61
CA GLY A 220 -18.68 -2.41 13.02
C GLY A 220 -17.66 -3.06 13.97
N VAL A 221 -16.53 -3.57 13.47
CA VAL A 221 -15.47 -4.20 14.29
C VAL A 221 -14.18 -3.38 14.23
N VAL A 222 -13.71 -3.03 13.04
CA VAL A 222 -12.52 -2.19 12.87
C VAL A 222 -12.81 -0.73 13.23
N ARG A 223 -11.75 0.01 13.57
CA ARG A 223 -11.84 1.39 14.06
C ARG A 223 -11.03 2.35 13.21
N TYR A 224 -11.54 3.58 13.08
CA TYR A 224 -10.71 4.67 12.61
C TYR A 224 -9.51 4.89 13.51
N PRO A 225 -8.38 5.41 12.98
CA PRO A 225 -7.32 5.93 13.81
C PRO A 225 -7.83 7.01 14.77
N ALA A 226 -7.23 7.08 15.96
CA ALA A 226 -7.51 8.15 16.92
C ALA A 226 -7.15 9.53 16.36
N PHE A 227 -6.12 9.58 15.50
CA PHE A 227 -5.69 10.78 14.80
C PHE A 227 -5.81 10.56 13.29
N ARG A 228 -6.70 11.32 12.67
CA ARG A 228 -6.85 11.41 11.21
C ARG A 228 -6.84 12.89 10.82
N ASN A 229 -6.35 13.20 9.62
CA ASN A 229 -6.35 14.57 9.14
C ASN A 229 -7.81 15.02 8.91
N GLN A 230 -8.32 15.89 9.79
CA GLN A 230 -9.70 16.38 9.74
C GLN A 230 -9.88 17.51 8.73
N ASP A 231 -8.80 18.19 8.37
CA ASP A 231 -8.81 19.42 7.56
C ASP A 231 -8.46 19.13 6.10
N ILE A 232 -9.03 18.06 5.54
CA ILE A 232 -8.88 17.78 4.11
C ILE A 232 -10.05 18.46 3.39
N PRO A 233 -9.78 19.40 2.46
CA PRO A 233 -10.83 20.02 1.67
C PRO A 233 -11.67 18.96 0.98
N ASP A 234 -12.97 19.20 0.89
CA ASP A 234 -13.92 18.33 0.18
C ASP A 234 -14.05 16.91 0.76
N ILE A 235 -13.61 16.67 2.00
CA ILE A 235 -13.79 15.39 2.68
C ILE A 235 -14.57 15.60 3.97
N LYS A 236 -15.72 14.93 4.07
CA LYS A 236 -16.48 14.81 5.31
C LYS A 236 -16.28 13.42 5.86
N TRP A 237 -15.45 13.31 6.90
CA TRP A 237 -15.21 12.02 7.52
C TRP A 237 -16.47 11.45 8.16
N PRO A 238 -16.83 10.20 7.85
CA PRO A 238 -17.86 9.50 8.57
C PRO A 238 -17.35 8.99 9.93
N GLY A 239 -18.28 8.87 10.88
CA GLY A 239 -18.00 8.48 12.26
C GLY A 239 -17.05 9.42 13.02
N LEU A 240 -16.66 9.03 14.23
CA LEU A 240 -15.72 9.75 15.08
C LEU A 240 -14.29 9.17 14.98
N PRO A 241 -13.24 9.97 15.20
CA PRO A 241 -11.88 9.44 15.40
C PRO A 241 -11.86 8.36 16.51
N GLY A 242 -11.19 7.23 16.27
CA GLY A 242 -11.21 6.07 17.18
C GLY A 242 -12.53 5.28 17.21
N GLY A 243 -13.58 5.78 16.55
CA GLY A 243 -14.88 5.14 16.44
C GLY A 243 -14.86 3.92 15.52
N LEU A 244 -15.87 3.07 15.65
CA LEU A 244 -16.08 1.93 14.76
C LEU A 244 -16.42 2.40 13.34
N ILE A 245 -15.87 1.71 12.35
CA ILE A 245 -16.16 1.97 10.94
C ILE A 245 -17.41 1.17 10.57
N GLN A 246 -18.52 1.83 10.26
CA GLN A 246 -19.79 1.20 9.92
C GLN A 246 -19.86 0.88 8.43
N ALA A 247 -20.73 -0.05 8.04
CA ALA A 247 -20.88 -0.50 6.66
C ALA A 247 -21.11 0.65 5.66
N GLN A 248 -21.88 1.67 6.07
CA GLN A 248 -22.22 2.81 5.20
C GLN A 248 -21.08 3.82 5.01
N HIS A 249 -20.06 3.77 5.87
CA HIS A 249 -19.06 4.82 5.93
C HIS A 249 -18.21 4.94 4.65
N ASP A 250 -17.92 3.84 3.94
CA ASP A 250 -17.15 3.95 2.68
C ASP A 250 -17.95 4.70 1.60
N ARG A 251 -19.26 4.47 1.52
CA ARG A 251 -20.14 5.20 0.60
C ARG A 251 -20.28 6.66 0.99
N GLU A 252 -20.50 6.96 2.27
CA GLU A 252 -20.55 8.35 2.77
C GLU A 252 -19.25 9.10 2.48
N LEU A 253 -18.11 8.43 2.65
CA LEU A 253 -16.82 9.01 2.33
C LEU A 253 -16.68 9.28 0.83
N PHE A 254 -17.06 8.33 -0.03
CA PHE A 254 -17.08 8.49 -1.47
C PHE A 254 -17.95 9.68 -1.92
N GLU A 255 -19.18 9.74 -1.43
CA GLU A 255 -20.14 10.82 -1.73
C GLU A 255 -19.64 12.19 -1.27
N SER A 256 -18.79 12.25 -0.24
CA SER A 256 -18.24 13.52 0.23
C SER A 256 -17.25 14.16 -0.74
N TRP A 257 -16.38 13.36 -1.38
CA TRP A 257 -15.29 13.90 -2.22
C TRP A 257 -15.56 13.79 -3.72
N TRP A 258 -16.45 12.89 -4.15
CA TRP A 258 -16.75 12.70 -5.56
C TRP A 258 -17.23 13.96 -6.29
N PRO A 259 -18.13 14.81 -5.73
CA PRO A 259 -18.59 16.01 -6.41
C PRO A 259 -17.44 16.93 -6.83
N SER A 260 -16.53 17.24 -5.90
CA SER A 260 -15.36 18.12 -6.14
C SER A 260 -14.34 17.50 -7.11
N PHE A 261 -14.24 16.17 -7.14
CA PHE A 261 -13.43 15.47 -8.14
C PHE A 261 -14.06 15.51 -9.53
N SER A 262 -15.38 15.30 -9.61
CA SER A 262 -16.12 15.22 -10.87
C SER A 262 -16.33 16.57 -11.56
N SER A 263 -16.22 17.68 -10.83
CA SER A 263 -16.39 19.04 -11.36
C SER A 263 -15.16 19.61 -12.11
N LEU A 264 -14.05 18.86 -12.17
CA LEU A 264 -12.83 19.22 -12.90
C LEU A 264 -12.95 18.95 -14.41
#